data_AF-A0A432V2F2-F1
#
_entry.id   AF-A0A432V2F2-F1
#
_cell.length_a   1.000
_cell.length_b   1.000
_cell.length_c   1.000
_cell.angle_alpha   90.00
_cell.angle_beta   90.00
_cell.angle_gamma   90.00
#
_symmetry.space_group_name_H-M   'P 1'
#
loop_
_entity.id
_entity.type
_entity.pdbx_description
1 polymer ?
#
loop_
_entity_poly.entity_id
_entity_poly.type
_entity_poly.pdbx_seq_one_letter_code
_entity_poly.pdbx_strand_id
1 'polypeptide(L)' 'MTSDFSAARPLLEQAYHHLQGNDDFSVKTREALDLIIEAIAAEQFRRPTHVAKILEFPSPHLKTNRGT' A
#
# COMPACT_ATOMS: atom_id res chain seq x y z
N MET A 1 -10.83 11.50 9.29
CA MET A 1 -10.14 10.23 9.59
C MET A 1 -9.88 9.53 8.26
N THR A 2 -8.63 9.28 7.93
CA THR A 2 -8.24 8.45 6.79
C THR A 2 -8.11 7.02 7.26
N SER A 3 -8.73 6.07 6.57
CA SER A 3 -8.58 4.65 6.90
C SER A 3 -7.13 4.21 6.66
N ASP A 4 -6.50 3.59 7.66
CA ASP A 4 -5.16 3.02 7.52
C ASP A 4 -5.24 1.64 6.88
N PHE A 5 -5.39 1.64 5.56
CA PHE A 5 -5.44 0.42 4.78
C PHE A 5 -4.14 -0.38 4.86
N SER A 6 -2.99 0.29 5.02
CA SER A 6 -1.68 -0.37 5.17
C SER A 6 -1.58 -1.19 6.45
N ALA A 7 -2.18 -0.73 7.55
CA ALA A 7 -2.24 -1.49 8.80
C ALA A 7 -3.31 -2.60 8.76
N ALA A 8 -4.41 -2.39 8.04
CA ALA A 8 -5.51 -3.35 7.98
C ALA A 8 -5.18 -4.60 7.15
N ARG A 9 -4.46 -4.46 6.03
CA ARG A 9 -4.17 -5.57 5.11
C ARG A 9 -3.41 -6.74 5.75
N PRO A 10 -2.30 -6.53 6.50
CA PRO A 10 -1.58 -7.62 7.16
C PRO A 10 -2.44 -8.40 8.16
N LEU A 11 -3.37 -7.73 8.85
CA LEU A 11 -4.28 -8.38 9.80
C LEU A 11 -5.28 -9.31 9.10
N LEU A 12 -5.77 -8.92 7.92
CA LEU A 12 -6.67 -9.73 7.11
C LEU A 12 -5.95 -10.94 6.51
N GLU A 13 -4.72 -10.74 6.00
CA GLU A 13 -3.88 -11.84 5.52
C GLU A 13 -3.57 -12.84 6.65
N GLN A 14 -3.30 -12.34 7.86
CA GLN A 14 -3.12 -13.20 9.03
C GLN A 14 -4.40 -13.99 9.37
N ALA A 15 -5.57 -13.34 9.36
CA ALA A 15 -6.86 -14.00 9.60
C ALA A 15 -7.13 -15.11 8.56
N TYR A 16 -6.83 -14.84 7.28
CA TYR A 16 -6.94 -15.83 6.21
C TYR A 16 -6.07 -17.06 6.50
N HIS A 17 -4.82 -16.85 6.93
CA HIS A 17 -3.90 -17.93 7.28
C HIS A 17 -4.31 -18.72 8.52
N HIS A 18 -5.10 -18.16 9.44
CA HIS A 18 -5.62 -18.89 10.58
C HIS A 18 -6.84 -19.77 10.22
N LEU A 19 -7.54 -19.45 9.12
CA LEU A 19 -8.72 -20.18 8.65
C LEU A 19 -8.38 -21.34 7.70
N GLN A 20 -7.34 -22.12 8.03
CA GLN A 20 -6.92 -23.31 7.25
C GLN A 20 -7.88 -24.50 7.39
N GLY A 21 -8.94 -24.37 8.21
CA GLY A 21 -9.99 -25.35 8.31
C GLY A 21 -10.61 -25.67 6.95
N ASN A 22 -10.92 -26.94 6.72
CA ASN A 22 -11.58 -27.40 5.51
C ASN A 22 -13.11 -27.50 5.67
N ASP A 23 -13.65 -26.92 6.75
CA ASP A 23 -15.08 -26.77 6.95
C ASP A 23 -15.65 -25.66 6.04
N ASP A 24 -16.91 -25.81 5.65
CA ASP A 24 -17.59 -24.90 4.72
C ASP A 24 -17.57 -23.44 5.19
N PHE A 25 -17.56 -23.21 6.50
CA PHE A 25 -17.53 -21.85 7.05
C PHE A 25 -16.15 -21.23 6.90
N SER A 26 -15.08 -21.96 7.22
CA SER A 26 -13.69 -21.52 6.96
C SER A 26 -13.45 -21.24 5.48
N VAL A 27 -13.93 -22.10 4.58
CA VAL A 27 -13.82 -21.90 3.12
C VAL A 27 -14.50 -20.59 2.71
N LYS A 28 -15.78 -20.40 3.05
CA LYS A 28 -16.53 -19.19 2.72
C LYS A 28 -15.93 -17.93 3.33
N THR A 29 -15.40 -18.03 4.55
CA THR A 29 -14.78 -16.91 5.23
C THR A 29 -13.48 -16.51 4.53
N ARG A 30 -12.66 -17.48 4.10
CA ARG A 30 -11.47 -17.19 3.29
C ARG A 30 -11.81 -16.53 1.96
N GLU A 31 -12.84 -17.01 1.25
CA GLU A 31 -13.31 -16.38 0.00
C GLU A 31 -13.74 -14.92 0.23
N ALA A 32 -14.47 -14.65 1.31
CA ALA A 32 -14.86 -13.29 1.66
C ALA A 32 -13.66 -12.40 2.02
N LEU A 33 -12.68 -12.94 2.76
CA LEU A 33 -11.45 -12.22 3.09
C LEU A 33 -10.64 -11.87 1.84
N ASP A 34 -10.59 -12.76 0.86
CA ASP A 34 -9.87 -12.54 -0.40
C ASP A 34 -10.42 -11.32 -1.14
N LEU A 35 -11.76 -11.24 -1.28
CA LEU A 35 -12.44 -10.09 -1.88
C LEU A 35 -12.14 -8.76 -1.16
N ILE A 36 -12.06 -8.79 0.17
CA ILE A 36 -11.75 -7.60 0.97
C ILE A 36 -10.28 -7.19 0.80
N ILE A 37 -9.35 -8.15 0.81
CA ILE A 37 -7.92 -7.90 0.59
C ILE A 37 -7.69 -7.29 -0.79
N GLU A 38 -8.34 -7.83 -1.82
CA GLU A 38 -8.30 -7.28 -3.18
C GLU A 38 -8.85 -5.86 -3.26
N ALA A 39 -10.01 -5.59 -2.64
CA ALA A 39 -10.61 -4.26 -2.64
C ALA A 39 -9.71 -3.23 -1.93
N ILE A 40 -9.11 -3.61 -0.79
CA ILE A 40 -8.16 -2.77 -0.07
C ILE A 40 -6.91 -2.53 -0.90
N ALA A 41 -6.37 -3.56 -1.56
CA ALA A 41 -5.23 -3.40 -2.45
C ALA A 41 -5.56 -2.43 -3.60
N ALA A 42 -6.70 -2.58 -4.24
CA ALA A 42 -7.15 -1.69 -5.31
C ALA A 42 -7.26 -0.23 -4.85
N GLU A 43 -7.74 0.01 -3.62
CA GLU A 43 -7.83 1.36 -3.05
C GLU A 43 -6.47 1.91 -2.61
N GLN A 44 -5.56 1.08 -2.08
CA GLN A 44 -4.17 1.46 -1.77
C GLN A 44 -3.38 1.85 -3.02
N PHE A 45 -3.59 1.13 -4.13
CA PHE A 45 -2.90 1.37 -5.40
C PHE A 45 -3.62 2.39 -6.28
N ARG A 46 -4.88 2.73 -5.98
CA ARG A 46 -5.53 3.91 -6.54
C ARG A 46 -4.66 5.10 -6.14
N ARG A 47 -4.05 5.72 -7.16
CA ARG A 47 -3.10 6.82 -7.00
C ARG A 47 -3.51 7.73 -5.85
N PRO A 48 -2.60 8.08 -4.93
CA PRO A 48 -2.93 9.13 -3.99
C PRO A 48 -3.35 10.36 -4.80
N THR A 49 -4.52 10.91 -4.49
CA THR A 49 -4.94 12.24 -4.96
C THR A 49 -3.92 13.31 -4.56
N HIS A 50 -3.00 12.99 -3.64
CA HIS A 50 -1.81 13.77 -3.37
C HIS A 50 -0.88 13.77 -4.59
N VAL A 51 -0.91 14.90 -5.28
CA VAL A 51 0.04 15.34 -6.31
C VAL A 51 1.42 14.78 -5.99
N ALA A 52 1.94 13.91 -6.87
CA ALA A 52 3.27 13.36 -6.74
C ALA A 52 4.25 14.52 -6.50
N LYS A 53 4.90 14.54 -5.34
CA LYS A 53 5.86 15.59 -5.00
C LYS A 53 7.11 15.34 -5.85
N ILE A 54 7.26 16.13 -6.91
CA ILE A 54 8.49 16.15 -7.71
C ILE A 54 9.62 16.59 -6.78
N LEU A 55 10.61 15.73 -6.57
CA LEU A 55 11.83 16.06 -5.85
C LEU A 55 12.85 16.56 -6.89
N GLU A 56 13.21 17.83 -6.80
CA GLU A 56 14.26 18.40 -7.63
C GLU A 56 15.62 17.88 -7.18
N PHE A 57 16.43 17.39 -8.12
CA PHE A 57 17.80 16.99 -7.84
C PHE A 57 18.65 18.24 -7.57
N PRO A 58 19.43 18.28 -6.48
CA PRO A 58 20.32 19.41 -6.22
C PRO A 58 21.35 19.50 -7.34
N SER A 59 21.31 20.61 -8.09
CA SER A 59 22.31 20.90 -9.11
C SER A 59 23.66 21.17 -8.45
N PRO A 60 24.75 20.49 -8.86
CA PRO A 60 26.06 20.82 -8.37
C PRO A 60 26.39 22.24 -8.82
N HIS A 61 26.48 23.16 -7.86
CA HIS A 61 26.91 24.53 -8.09
C HIS A 61 28.24 24.52 -8.84
N LEU A 62 28.21 24.90 -10.11
CA LEU A 62 29.39 25.24 -10.88
C LEU A 62 30.06 26.44 -10.19
N LYS A 63 31.10 26.18 -9.40
CA LYS A 63 32.05 27.23 -8.97
C LYS A 63 32.83 27.67 -10.21
N THR A 64 32.27 28.62 -10.95
CA THR A 64 33.01 29.42 -11.92
C THR A 64 33.86 30.42 -11.13
N ASN A 65 35.07 30.01 -10.75
CA ASN A 65 36.13 30.96 -10.47
C ASN A 65 36.65 31.48 -11.83
N ARG A 66 36.15 32.63 -12.26
CA ARG A 66 36.89 33.52 -13.17
C ARG A 66 37.22 34.78 -12.39
N GLY A 67 38.49 34.95 -12.09
CA GLY A 67 39.06 36.14 -11.49
C GLY A 67 40.55 36.11 -11.75
N THR A 68 40.96 36.92 -12.72
CA THR A 68 42.31 37.23 -13.21
C THR A 68 43.23 37.76 -12.14
#